data_AF-A0A3M1XGT1-F1
#
_entry.id   AF-A0A3M1XGT1-F1
#
_cell.length_a   1.000
_cell.length_b   1.000
_cell.length_c   1.000
_cell.angle_alpha   90.00
_cell.angle_beta   90.00
_cell.angle_gamma   90.00
#
_symmetry.space_group_name_H-M   'P 1'
#
loop_
_entity.id
_entity.type
_entity.pdbx_description
1 polymer ?
#
loop_
_entity_poly.entity_id
_entity_poly.type
_entity_poly.pdbx_seq_one_letter_code
_entity_poly.pdbx_strand_id
1 'polypeptide(L)'
;MKQAVVQTEERLFVVDKVEPLLLYGLGDAHLKLLEKHFPVQLIARGNQIKIVGATQAVNQVENVLSELVFIASKNRALSTEDVETVIHIVRAESGVSPAESSTAKSSVHTREELEEVILFTKRGYVKPRTQGQRKIVQAVRENDIVVVIGPAGTGKTYLAVAMAVAALKNKEVNKIVLARPAVEAGESLGFLPGDYREKIDPYLRPLYDALEEMLPRELLRKYMEQGVIEVIPLAYMRGRTLNNAFVILDEAQNATSLQMKMFLTRLGVNSKAVINGDITQIDLPEVARSGLVEVQSILKGVEGIRFVYLDRSDVVRHRLVRDIIHAYDNFKRQEGKE
;
A
#
# COMPACT_ATOMS: atom_id res chain seq x y z
N MET A 1 -37.38 -33.76 -21.17
CA MET A 1 -36.48 -32.82 -20.46
C MET A 1 -35.61 -33.63 -19.52
N LYS A 2 -34.33 -33.84 -19.85
CA LYS A 2 -33.38 -34.53 -18.96
C LYS A 2 -32.97 -33.54 -17.87
N GLN A 3 -33.30 -33.82 -16.61
CA GLN A 3 -32.70 -33.13 -15.47
C GLN A 3 -31.20 -33.37 -15.54
N ALA A 4 -30.42 -32.30 -15.68
CA ALA A 4 -28.98 -32.37 -15.52
C ALA A 4 -28.70 -32.74 -14.06
N VAL A 5 -28.19 -33.95 -13.85
CA VAL A 5 -27.69 -34.37 -12.54
C VAL A 5 -26.49 -33.48 -12.24
N VAL A 6 -26.65 -32.50 -11.35
CA VAL A 6 -25.53 -31.70 -10.86
C VAL A 6 -24.65 -32.66 -10.07
N GLN A 7 -23.53 -33.06 -10.67
CA GLN A 7 -22.58 -33.97 -10.07
C GLN A 7 -22.03 -33.29 -8.81
N THR A 8 -22.44 -33.81 -7.65
CA THR A 8 -22.00 -33.32 -6.35
C THR A 8 -20.68 -33.98 -6.04
N GLU A 9 -19.66 -33.17 -5.79
CA GLU A 9 -18.31 -33.58 -5.47
C GLU A 9 -18.01 -33.31 -3.99
N GLU A 10 -17.24 -34.20 -3.40
CA GLU A 10 -16.67 -34.04 -2.07
C GLU A 10 -15.14 -33.96 -2.19
N ARG A 11 -14.54 -32.92 -1.62
CA ARG A 11 -13.09 -32.74 -1.59
C ARG A 11 -12.61 -32.44 -0.18
N LEU A 12 -11.49 -33.03 0.21
CA LEU A 12 -10.83 -32.77 1.49
C LEU A 12 -9.65 -31.83 1.26
N PHE A 13 -9.69 -30.66 1.89
CA PHE A 13 -8.62 -29.69 1.88
C PHE A 13 -7.86 -29.74 3.21
N VAL A 14 -6.54 -29.90 3.17
CA VAL A 14 -5.70 -29.96 4.36
C VAL A 14 -5.01 -28.62 4.57
N VAL A 15 -5.20 -28.05 5.75
CA VAL A 15 -4.57 -26.81 6.20
C VAL A 15 -3.23 -27.17 6.83
N ASP A 16 -2.16 -26.97 6.06
CA ASP A 16 -0.79 -27.14 6.53
C ASP A 16 -0.12 -25.78 6.78
N LYS A 17 0.77 -25.74 7.79
CA LYS A 17 1.65 -24.60 8.12
C LYS A 17 0.98 -23.33 8.66
N VAL A 18 -0.34 -23.34 8.87
CA VAL A 18 -1.11 -22.22 9.43
C VAL A 18 -1.98 -22.72 10.55
N GLU A 19 -2.11 -21.95 11.63
CA GLU A 19 -3.05 -22.25 12.70
C GLU A 19 -4.49 -22.20 12.17
N PRO A 20 -5.29 -23.28 12.28
CA PRO A 20 -6.63 -23.35 11.69
C PRO A 20 -7.54 -22.19 12.11
N LEU A 21 -7.37 -21.65 13.33
CA LEU A 21 -8.14 -20.52 13.82
C LEU A 21 -7.93 -19.24 12.99
N LEU A 22 -6.70 -18.99 12.50
CA LEU A 22 -6.42 -17.83 11.64
C LEU A 22 -7.14 -17.94 10.30
N LEU A 23 -7.28 -19.16 9.79
CA LEU A 23 -7.96 -19.42 8.52
C LEU A 23 -9.48 -19.43 8.68
N TYR A 24 -10.00 -20.11 9.69
CA TYR A 24 -11.44 -20.33 9.88
C TYR A 24 -12.14 -19.07 10.42
N GLY A 25 -11.39 -18.24 11.16
CA GLY A 25 -11.92 -17.10 11.88
C GLY A 25 -12.65 -17.50 13.16
N LEU A 26 -12.86 -16.54 14.05
CA LEU A 26 -13.59 -16.77 15.31
C LEU A 26 -15.02 -17.24 15.00
N GLY A 27 -15.41 -18.40 15.55
CA GLY A 27 -16.73 -18.99 15.33
C GLY A 27 -17.01 -19.37 13.87
N ASP A 28 -15.97 -19.75 13.12
CA ASP A 28 -16.00 -20.11 11.70
C ASP A 28 -16.45 -18.97 10.78
N ALA A 29 -16.23 -17.72 11.18
CA ALA A 29 -16.69 -16.54 10.44
C ALA A 29 -16.22 -16.51 8.98
N HIS A 30 -14.99 -16.93 8.68
CA HIS A 30 -14.47 -16.95 7.31
C HIS A 30 -15.06 -18.10 6.48
N LEU A 31 -15.28 -19.27 7.08
CA LEU A 31 -15.91 -20.40 6.40
C LEU A 31 -17.38 -20.10 6.08
N LYS A 32 -18.12 -19.51 7.02
CA LYS A 32 -19.50 -19.06 6.80
C LYS A 32 -19.59 -18.00 5.69
N LEU A 33 -18.58 -17.13 5.61
CA LEU A 33 -18.49 -16.14 4.52
C LEU A 33 -18.29 -16.84 3.17
N LEU A 34 -17.45 -17.86 3.09
CA LEU A 34 -17.27 -18.68 1.87
C LEU A 34 -18.58 -19.36 1.46
N GLU A 35 -19.30 -20.00 2.40
CA GLU A 35 -20.60 -20.63 2.14
C GLU A 35 -21.68 -19.62 1.69
N LYS A 36 -21.57 -18.35 2.10
CA LYS A 36 -22.46 -17.28 1.62
C LYS A 36 -22.19 -16.90 0.16
N HIS A 37 -20.94 -17.00 -0.29
CA HIS A 37 -20.53 -16.59 -1.64
C HIS A 37 -20.50 -17.72 -2.67
N PHE A 38 -20.37 -18.97 -2.22
CA PHE A 38 -20.33 -20.16 -3.07
C PHE A 38 -21.37 -21.18 -2.61
N PRO A 39 -22.09 -21.84 -3.53
CA PRO A 39 -23.06 -22.87 -3.20
C PRO A 39 -22.36 -24.19 -2.80
N VAL A 40 -21.63 -24.16 -1.68
CA VAL A 40 -20.94 -25.30 -1.09
C VAL A 40 -21.29 -25.41 0.39
N GLN A 41 -21.07 -26.60 0.95
CA GLN A 41 -21.05 -26.85 2.39
C GLN A 41 -19.61 -27.07 2.84
N LEU A 42 -19.20 -26.40 3.91
CA LEU A 42 -17.87 -26.49 4.51
C LEU A 42 -17.95 -27.12 5.90
N ILE A 43 -17.19 -28.19 6.11
CA ILE A 43 -17.12 -28.88 7.40
C ILE A 43 -15.66 -28.91 7.85
N ALA A 44 -15.34 -28.08 8.84
CA ALA A 44 -14.00 -28.04 9.42
C ALA A 44 -13.85 -29.03 10.58
N ARG A 45 -12.75 -29.80 10.59
CA ARG A 45 -12.34 -30.70 11.67
C ARG A 45 -10.82 -30.67 11.83
N GLY A 46 -10.35 -30.09 12.93
CA GLY A 46 -8.91 -29.95 13.18
C GLY A 46 -8.25 -29.08 12.12
N ASN A 47 -7.35 -29.65 11.32
CA ASN A 47 -6.69 -29.00 10.20
C ASN A 47 -7.28 -29.39 8.83
N GLN A 48 -8.45 -30.02 8.80
CA GLN A 48 -9.09 -30.45 7.55
C GLN A 48 -10.40 -29.70 7.32
N ILE A 49 -10.62 -29.27 6.08
CA ILE A 49 -11.89 -28.73 5.63
C ILE A 49 -12.44 -29.68 4.57
N LYS A 50 -13.60 -30.27 4.84
CA LYS A 50 -14.37 -31.01 3.84
C LYS A 50 -15.27 -30.02 3.09
N ILE A 51 -15.14 -30.00 1.77
CA ILE A 51 -15.88 -29.14 0.83
C ILE A 51 -16.84 -30.02 0.05
N VAL A 52 -18.14 -29.72 0.11
CA VAL A 52 -19.18 -30.48 -0.61
C VAL A 52 -20.00 -29.53 -1.48
N GLY A 53 -20.11 -29.82 -2.78
CA GLY A 53 -20.89 -28.98 -3.70
C GLY A 53 -20.70 -29.37 -5.16
N ALA A 54 -21.12 -28.52 -6.09
CA ALA A 54 -20.84 -28.73 -7.52
C ALA A 54 -19.34 -28.58 -7.80
N THR A 55 -18.77 -29.42 -8.67
CA THR A 55 -17.32 -29.44 -8.99
C THR A 55 -16.72 -28.05 -9.25
N GLN A 56 -17.42 -27.18 -9.99
CA GLN A 56 -16.94 -25.82 -10.25
C GLN A 56 -16.84 -24.97 -8.97
N ALA A 57 -17.83 -25.06 -8.08
CA ALA A 57 -17.83 -24.33 -6.81
C ALA A 57 -16.80 -24.89 -5.83
N VAL A 58 -16.62 -26.23 -5.81
CA VAL A 58 -15.58 -26.90 -5.01
C VAL A 58 -14.18 -26.43 -5.45
N ASN A 59 -13.90 -26.40 -6.76
CA ASN A 59 -12.63 -25.90 -7.29
C ASN A 59 -12.38 -24.42 -6.92
N GLN A 60 -13.40 -23.57 -7.02
CA GLN A 60 -13.27 -22.15 -6.65
C GLN A 60 -12.97 -21.96 -5.17
N VAL A 61 -13.68 -22.70 -4.31
CA VAL A 61 -13.49 -22.61 -2.86
C VAL A 61 -12.14 -23.16 -2.45
N GLU A 62 -11.67 -24.24 -3.07
CA GLU A 62 -10.31 -24.74 -2.85
C GLU A 62 -9.24 -23.72 -3.25
N ASN A 63 -9.42 -23.02 -4.38
CA ASN A 63 -8.51 -21.95 -4.79
C ASN A 63 -8.50 -20.81 -3.76
N VAL A 64 -9.68 -20.38 -3.28
CA VAL A 64 -9.76 -19.36 -2.24
C VAL A 64 -9.10 -19.84 -0.94
N LEU A 65 -9.37 -21.07 -0.50
CA LEU A 65 -8.77 -21.61 0.73
C LEU A 65 -7.24 -21.73 0.62
N SER A 66 -6.73 -22.18 -0.54
CA SER A 66 -5.30 -22.22 -0.82
C SER A 66 -4.66 -20.84 -0.73
N GLU A 67 -5.35 -19.83 -1.25
CA GLU A 67 -4.92 -18.44 -1.22
C GLU A 67 -4.91 -17.86 0.20
N LEU A 68 -5.96 -18.12 0.97
CA LEU A 68 -6.05 -17.69 2.36
C LEU A 68 -4.99 -18.37 3.24
N VAL A 69 -4.72 -19.66 3.04
CA VAL A 69 -3.61 -20.37 3.71
C VAL A 69 -2.28 -19.69 3.38
N PHE A 70 -2.05 -19.37 2.11
CA PHE A 70 -0.84 -18.69 1.70
C PHE A 70 -0.67 -17.33 2.39
N ILE A 71 -1.71 -16.49 2.42
CA ILE A 71 -1.69 -15.17 3.07
C ILE A 71 -1.44 -15.31 4.58
N ALA A 72 -2.15 -16.24 5.24
CA ALA A 72 -2.02 -16.45 6.67
C ALA A 72 -0.65 -17.03 7.08
N SER A 73 0.00 -17.81 6.21
CA SER A 73 1.34 -18.36 6.46
C SER A 73 2.44 -17.30 6.60
N LYS A 74 2.18 -16.06 6.18
CA LYS A 74 3.10 -14.93 6.32
C LYS A 74 2.94 -14.15 7.63
N ASN A 75 2.43 -14.79 8.69
CA ASN A 75 2.11 -14.18 9.99
C ASN A 75 1.15 -12.98 9.89
N ARG A 76 0.31 -12.93 8.85
CA ARG A 76 -0.73 -11.91 8.71
C ARG A 76 -2.02 -12.43 9.34
N ALA A 77 -2.62 -11.63 10.22
CA ALA A 77 -3.98 -11.90 10.68
C ALA A 77 -4.95 -11.65 9.51
N LEU A 78 -5.73 -12.67 9.13
CA LEU A 78 -6.77 -12.52 8.13
C LEU A 78 -7.95 -11.75 8.73
N SER A 79 -8.29 -10.61 8.13
CA SER A 79 -9.55 -9.93 8.39
C SER A 79 -10.64 -10.47 7.46
N THR A 80 -11.91 -10.29 7.85
CA THR A 80 -13.07 -10.60 7.00
C THR A 80 -12.99 -9.91 5.64
N GLU A 81 -12.48 -8.68 5.59
CA GLU A 81 -12.27 -7.95 4.35
C GLU A 81 -11.19 -8.57 3.44
N ASP A 82 -10.14 -9.17 4.03
CA ASP A 82 -9.12 -9.87 3.25
C ASP A 82 -9.75 -11.11 2.59
N VAL A 83 -10.61 -11.84 3.32
CA VAL A 83 -11.35 -12.99 2.78
C VAL A 83 -12.29 -12.58 1.64
N GLU A 84 -13.08 -11.52 1.82
CA GLU A 84 -13.96 -11.00 0.75
C GLU A 84 -13.18 -10.61 -0.51
N THR A 85 -12.00 -10.00 -0.33
CA THR A 85 -11.14 -9.59 -1.45
C THR A 85 -10.64 -10.80 -2.24
N VAL A 86 -10.16 -11.84 -1.56
CA VAL A 86 -9.72 -13.09 -2.22
C VAL A 86 -10.87 -13.76 -2.97
N ILE A 87 -12.07 -13.81 -2.35
CA ILE A 87 -13.28 -14.33 -3.00
C ILE A 87 -13.56 -13.55 -4.30
N HIS A 88 -13.49 -12.22 -4.26
CA HIS A 88 -13.73 -11.38 -5.44
C HIS A 88 -12.72 -11.64 -6.56
N ILE A 89 -11.43 -11.81 -6.23
CA ILE A 89 -10.36 -12.09 -7.20
C ILE A 89 -10.62 -13.43 -7.90
N VAL A 90 -10.83 -14.51 -7.13
CA VAL A 90 -11.04 -15.86 -7.69
C VAL A 90 -12.34 -15.94 -8.53
N ARG A 91 -13.39 -15.20 -8.14
CA ARG A 91 -14.63 -15.12 -8.93
C ARG A 91 -14.44 -14.35 -10.24
N ALA A 92 -13.66 -13.27 -10.24
CA ALA A 92 -13.35 -12.52 -11.45
C ALA A 92 -12.53 -13.36 -12.45
N GLU A 93 -11.65 -14.23 -11.96
CA GLU A 93 -10.86 -15.17 -12.77
C GLU A 93 -11.71 -16.29 -13.40
N SER A 94 -12.83 -16.65 -12.77
CA SER A 94 -13.74 -17.70 -13.24
C SER A 94 -14.78 -17.22 -14.28
N GLY A 95 -14.74 -15.95 -14.68
CA GLY A 95 -15.64 -15.40 -15.72
C GLY A 95 -17.11 -15.19 -15.30
N VAL A 96 -17.43 -15.27 -14.00
CA VAL A 96 -18.79 -15.06 -13.48
C VAL A 96 -18.85 -13.70 -12.76
N SER A 97 -18.86 -12.62 -13.53
CA SER A 97 -19.13 -11.28 -13.01
C SER A 97 -20.63 -11.00 -13.03
N PRO A 98 -21.26 -10.51 -11.94
CA PRO A 98 -22.35 -9.57 -12.09
C PRO A 98 -21.74 -8.31 -12.73
N ALA A 99 -22.35 -7.84 -13.81
CA ALA A 99 -21.92 -6.65 -14.52
C ALA A 99 -21.80 -5.47 -13.54
N GLU A 100 -20.59 -4.92 -13.38
CA GLU A 100 -20.28 -3.50 -13.32
C GLU A 100 -18.79 -3.26 -12.99
N SER A 101 -18.23 -2.21 -13.61
CA SER A 101 -16.87 -1.68 -13.50
C SER A 101 -15.76 -2.40 -14.29
N SER A 102 -15.69 -2.03 -15.56
CA SER A 102 -14.47 -1.97 -16.34
C SER A 102 -13.48 -0.95 -15.73
N THR A 103 -12.33 -1.40 -15.24
CA THR A 103 -11.01 -0.77 -15.47
C THR A 103 -9.90 -1.68 -14.91
N ALA A 104 -8.97 -2.04 -15.80
CA ALA A 104 -7.68 -2.71 -15.55
C ALA A 104 -7.71 -4.14 -14.95
N LYS A 105 -7.73 -5.12 -15.86
CA LYS A 105 -7.30 -6.50 -15.66
C LYS A 105 -5.93 -6.55 -14.95
N SER A 106 -5.90 -7.05 -13.71
CA SER A 106 -4.69 -7.54 -13.05
C SER A 106 -5.04 -8.85 -12.36
N SER A 107 -5.37 -9.85 -13.18
CA SER A 107 -5.48 -11.24 -12.77
C SER A 107 -4.12 -11.68 -12.20
N VAL A 108 -4.16 -12.31 -11.03
CA VAL A 108 -2.96 -12.90 -10.40
C VAL A 108 -2.74 -14.23 -11.11
N HIS A 109 -1.55 -14.46 -11.66
CA HIS A 109 -1.33 -15.62 -12.52
C HIS A 109 -0.36 -16.67 -11.93
N THR A 110 0.36 -16.39 -10.83
CA THR A 110 1.27 -17.37 -10.19
C THR A 110 1.44 -17.16 -8.68
N ARG A 111 1.83 -18.21 -7.93
CA ARG A 111 2.20 -18.15 -6.49
C ARG A 111 3.28 -17.11 -6.18
N GLU A 112 4.20 -16.89 -7.12
CA GLU A 112 5.28 -15.91 -7.02
C GLU A 112 4.74 -14.47 -7.05
N GLU A 113 3.68 -14.19 -7.82
CA GLU A 113 3.07 -12.85 -7.87
C GLU A 113 2.33 -12.48 -6.58
N LEU A 114 1.85 -13.48 -5.85
CA LEU A 114 1.23 -13.31 -4.54
C LEU A 114 2.26 -13.03 -3.45
N GLU A 115 3.49 -13.53 -3.62
CA GLU A 115 4.56 -13.25 -2.67
C GLU A 115 4.90 -11.76 -2.57
N GLU A 116 4.73 -11.05 -3.68
CA GLU A 116 5.01 -9.63 -3.83
C GLU A 116 3.87 -8.74 -3.29
N VAL A 117 2.71 -9.29 -2.92
CA VAL A 117 1.57 -8.51 -2.45
C VAL A 117 1.86 -7.86 -1.09
N ILE A 118 1.80 -6.53 -1.08
CA ILE A 118 2.00 -5.69 0.10
C ILE A 118 0.71 -5.64 0.91
N LEU A 119 -0.40 -5.27 0.25
CA LEU A 119 -1.68 -4.98 0.91
C LEU A 119 -2.85 -5.42 0.02
N PHE A 120 -3.85 -6.07 0.62
CA PHE A 120 -5.15 -6.30 0.01
C PHE A 120 -6.10 -5.16 0.36
N THR A 121 -6.85 -4.68 -0.63
CA THR A 121 -7.81 -3.58 -0.49
C THR A 121 -9.15 -4.00 -1.11
N LYS A 122 -10.22 -3.25 -0.82
CA LYS A 122 -11.55 -3.49 -1.43
C LYS A 122 -11.54 -3.47 -2.96
N ARG A 123 -10.53 -2.84 -3.58
CA ARG A 123 -10.39 -2.69 -5.03
C ARG A 123 -9.38 -3.66 -5.65
N GLY A 124 -8.80 -4.57 -4.86
CA GLY A 124 -7.81 -5.54 -5.33
C GLY A 124 -6.61 -5.65 -4.39
N TYR A 125 -5.41 -5.51 -4.93
CA TYR A 125 -4.18 -5.63 -4.15
C TYR A 125 -3.11 -4.64 -4.65
N VAL A 126 -2.21 -4.28 -3.75
CA VAL A 126 -1.04 -3.44 -4.01
C VAL A 126 0.21 -4.31 -4.05
N LYS A 127 0.92 -4.31 -5.17
CA LYS A 127 2.22 -5.00 -5.36
C LYS A 127 3.20 -4.10 -6.12
N PRO A 128 4.52 -4.25 -5.93
CA PRO A 128 5.49 -3.58 -6.79
C PRO A 128 5.34 -4.07 -8.23
N ARG A 129 5.56 -3.17 -9.19
CA ARG A 129 5.43 -3.42 -10.64
C ARG A 129 6.76 -3.35 -11.38
N THR A 130 7.80 -2.84 -10.73
CA THR A 130 9.14 -2.67 -11.31
C THR A 130 10.21 -3.16 -10.33
N GLN A 131 11.42 -3.41 -10.84
CA GLN A 131 12.52 -3.85 -9.99
C GLN A 131 12.92 -2.79 -8.96
N GLY A 132 12.86 -1.50 -9.30
CA GLY A 132 13.10 -0.41 -8.34
C GLY A 132 12.05 -0.42 -7.22
N GLN A 133 10.78 -0.61 -7.55
CA GLN A 133 9.71 -0.74 -6.56
C GLN A 133 9.90 -1.95 -5.63
N ARG A 134 10.35 -3.09 -6.16
CA ARG A 134 10.70 -4.26 -5.32
C ARG A 134 11.81 -3.94 -4.33
N LYS A 135 12.84 -3.19 -4.77
CA LYS A 135 13.93 -2.75 -3.88
C LYS A 135 13.42 -1.85 -2.75
N ILE A 136 12.43 -1.00 -2.99
CA ILE A 136 11.79 -0.20 -1.93
C ILE A 136 11.18 -1.13 -0.88
N VAL A 137 10.34 -2.08 -1.32
CA VAL A 137 9.62 -2.99 -0.42
C VAL A 137 10.60 -3.82 0.43
N GLN A 138 11.65 -4.34 -0.21
CA GLN A 138 12.69 -5.08 0.50
C GLN A 138 13.43 -4.19 1.51
N ALA A 139 13.87 -2.99 1.09
CA ALA A 139 14.60 -2.08 1.97
C ALA A 139 13.79 -1.72 3.22
N VAL A 140 12.47 -1.48 3.09
CA VAL A 140 11.61 -1.12 4.22
C VAL A 140 11.42 -2.26 5.21
N ARG A 141 11.39 -3.51 4.72
CA ARG A 141 11.34 -4.70 5.60
C ARG A 141 12.63 -4.84 6.41
N GLU A 142 13.78 -4.60 5.78
CA GLU A 142 15.10 -4.87 6.36
C GLU A 142 15.70 -3.71 7.17
N ASN A 143 15.19 -2.48 7.03
CA ASN A 143 15.80 -1.27 7.62
C ASN A 143 14.77 -0.45 8.40
N ASP A 144 15.25 0.34 9.36
CA ASP A 144 14.41 1.23 10.15
C ASP A 144 14.12 2.54 9.43
N ILE A 145 15.08 3.04 8.64
CA ILE A 145 14.91 4.24 7.83
C ILE A 145 15.22 3.93 6.38
N VAL A 146 14.30 4.26 5.48
CA VAL A 146 14.51 4.15 4.05
C VAL A 146 14.30 5.50 3.38
N VAL A 147 15.31 5.96 2.66
CA VAL A 147 15.24 7.17 1.83
C VAL A 147 15.06 6.73 0.38
N VAL A 148 13.92 7.10 -0.22
CA VAL A 148 13.57 6.78 -1.60
C VAL A 148 13.61 8.04 -2.43
N ILE A 149 14.54 8.09 -3.39
CA ILE A 149 14.73 9.23 -4.28
C ILE A 149 14.38 8.81 -5.70
N GLY A 150 13.46 9.54 -6.35
CA GLY A 150 13.19 9.31 -7.77
C GLY A 150 12.00 10.10 -8.31
N PRO A 151 11.78 10.04 -9.63
CA PRO A 151 10.84 10.92 -10.31
C PRO A 151 9.38 10.72 -9.90
N ALA A 152 8.54 11.73 -10.16
CA ALA A 152 7.10 11.63 -9.93
C ALA A 152 6.43 10.52 -10.78
N GLY A 153 5.57 9.73 -10.15
CA GLY A 153 4.88 8.60 -10.79
C GLY A 153 5.63 7.27 -10.74
N THR A 154 6.74 7.19 -10.01
CA THR A 154 7.44 5.92 -9.70
C THR A 154 6.78 5.10 -8.60
N GLY A 155 5.72 5.63 -7.97
CA GLY A 155 4.96 4.92 -6.93
C GLY A 155 5.56 4.97 -5.53
N LYS A 156 6.64 5.76 -5.30
CA LYS A 156 7.33 5.86 -4.00
C LYS A 156 6.39 6.14 -2.81
N THR A 157 5.55 7.17 -2.92
CA THR A 157 4.57 7.53 -1.88
C THR A 157 3.51 6.47 -1.73
N TYR A 158 2.91 6.01 -2.84
CA TYR A 158 1.85 5.00 -2.82
C TYR A 158 2.29 3.69 -2.16
N LEU A 159 3.48 3.18 -2.50
CA LEU A 159 4.02 1.96 -1.90
C LEU A 159 4.34 2.17 -0.42
N ALA A 160 4.88 3.33 -0.03
CA ALA A 160 5.13 3.66 1.37
C ALA A 160 3.85 3.63 2.20
N VAL A 161 2.76 4.27 1.72
CA VAL A 161 1.46 4.24 2.41
C VAL A 161 0.92 2.81 2.48
N ALA A 162 1.03 2.03 1.40
CA ALA A 162 0.57 0.64 1.40
C ALA A 162 1.31 -0.23 2.43
N MET A 163 2.62 -0.06 2.56
CA MET A 163 3.42 -0.75 3.59
C MET A 163 3.06 -0.29 5.00
N ALA A 164 2.81 1.00 5.21
CA ALA A 164 2.39 1.53 6.51
C ALA A 164 1.03 0.95 6.94
N VAL A 165 0.06 0.92 6.03
CA VAL A 165 -1.26 0.34 6.28
C VAL A 165 -1.15 -1.17 6.55
N ALA A 166 -0.32 -1.88 5.79
CA ALA A 166 -0.06 -3.30 6.02
C ALA A 166 0.52 -3.55 7.42
N ALA A 167 1.54 -2.77 7.83
CA ALA A 167 2.15 -2.86 9.15
C ALA A 167 1.13 -2.57 10.27
N LEU A 168 0.24 -1.59 10.07
CA LEU A 168 -0.85 -1.30 11.03
C LEU A 168 -1.86 -2.46 11.12
N LYS A 169 -2.31 -3.01 10.00
CA LYS A 169 -3.24 -4.18 9.98
C LYS A 169 -2.62 -5.40 10.65
N ASN A 170 -1.33 -5.63 10.46
CA ASN A 170 -0.58 -6.74 11.06
C ASN A 170 -0.20 -6.48 12.53
N LYS A 171 -0.56 -5.32 13.10
CA LYS A 171 -0.20 -4.91 14.47
C LYS A 171 1.32 -4.84 14.71
N GLU A 172 2.10 -4.63 13.65
CA GLU A 172 3.54 -4.38 13.74
C GLU A 172 3.80 -2.96 14.28
N VAL A 173 2.89 -2.03 13.98
CA VAL A 173 2.86 -0.66 14.51
C VAL A 173 1.47 -0.33 15.02
N ASN A 174 1.40 0.64 15.92
CA ASN A 174 0.14 1.14 16.50
C ASN A 174 -0.32 2.47 15.87
N LYS A 175 0.55 3.12 15.10
CA LYS A 175 0.32 4.46 14.57
C LYS A 175 0.96 4.65 13.20
N ILE A 176 0.28 5.39 12.31
CA ILE A 176 0.84 5.89 11.05
C ILE A 176 0.90 7.43 11.14
N VAL A 177 2.05 8.02 10.80
CA VAL A 177 2.20 9.48 10.70
C VAL A 177 2.71 9.82 9.31
N LEU A 178 1.90 10.54 8.54
CA LEU A 178 2.22 11.04 7.21
C LEU A 178 2.50 12.54 7.33
N ALA A 179 3.73 12.93 7.05
CA ALA A 179 4.19 14.31 7.12
C ALA A 179 4.59 14.82 5.74
N ARG A 180 4.29 16.09 5.45
CA ARG A 180 4.77 16.80 4.25
C ARG A 180 5.28 18.19 4.65
N PRO A 181 6.43 18.65 4.12
CA PRO A 181 6.86 20.04 4.28
C PRO A 181 5.84 20.99 3.64
N ALA A 182 5.43 22.02 4.36
CA ALA A 182 4.66 23.11 3.76
C ALA A 182 5.66 24.01 3.02
N VAL A 183 5.58 24.02 1.69
CA VAL A 183 6.36 24.93 0.84
C VAL A 183 5.39 25.68 -0.06
N GLU A 184 5.56 27.00 -0.11
CA GLU A 184 4.78 27.90 -0.95
C GLU A 184 5.21 27.75 -2.41
N ALA A 185 4.85 26.63 -3.04
CA ALA A 185 5.03 26.46 -4.47
C ALA A 185 3.95 27.25 -5.21
N GLY A 186 4.28 28.47 -5.64
CA GLY A 186 3.42 29.31 -6.48
C GLY A 186 2.78 30.48 -5.74
N GLU A 187 1.61 30.26 -5.12
CA GLU A 187 0.89 31.28 -4.35
C GLU A 187 1.32 31.23 -2.88
N SER A 188 1.64 32.38 -2.27
CA SER A 188 1.95 32.40 -0.84
C SER A 188 0.77 31.85 -0.05
N LEU A 189 1.04 31.00 0.95
CA LEU A 189 0.04 30.37 1.79
C LEU A 189 -0.91 31.43 2.39
N GLY A 190 -0.44 32.67 2.55
CA GLY A 190 -1.22 33.84 2.97
C GLY A 190 -2.48 34.14 2.15
N PHE A 191 -2.54 33.79 0.86
CA PHE A 191 -3.63 34.20 -0.05
C PHE A 191 -4.85 33.28 -0.10
N LEU A 192 -4.72 32.02 0.35
CA LEU A 192 -5.86 31.12 0.42
C LEU A 192 -6.82 31.58 1.54
N PRO A 193 -8.14 31.71 1.31
CA PRO A 193 -9.09 32.05 2.38
C PRO A 193 -9.22 30.88 3.37
N GLY A 194 -9.54 31.18 4.64
CA GLY A 194 -9.75 30.16 5.68
C GLY A 194 -8.71 30.14 6.79
N ASP A 195 -8.87 29.19 7.71
CA ASP A 195 -7.92 28.94 8.80
C ASP A 195 -6.61 28.30 8.28
N TYR A 196 -5.56 28.29 9.10
CA TYR A 196 -4.25 27.76 8.69
C TYR A 196 -4.30 26.29 8.25
N ARG A 197 -5.25 25.49 8.77
CA ARG A 197 -5.42 24.08 8.35
C ARG A 197 -6.07 23.99 6.98
N GLU A 198 -7.13 24.75 6.74
CA GLU A 198 -7.83 24.82 5.45
C GLU A 198 -6.88 25.21 4.31
N LYS A 199 -5.89 26.07 4.60
CA LYS A 199 -4.87 26.48 3.63
C LYS A 199 -3.83 25.40 3.31
N ILE A 200 -3.56 24.47 4.23
CA ILE A 200 -2.56 23.40 4.03
C ILE A 200 -3.20 22.12 3.50
N ASP A 201 -4.50 21.91 3.75
CA ASP A 201 -5.21 20.70 3.35
C ASP A 201 -5.02 20.32 1.86
N PRO A 202 -5.04 21.26 0.89
CA PRO A 202 -4.77 20.94 -0.51
C PRO A 202 -3.41 20.26 -0.74
N TYR A 203 -2.37 20.63 0.01
CA TYR A 203 -1.03 20.05 -0.09
C TYR A 203 -0.96 18.65 0.53
N LEU A 204 -1.83 18.35 1.49
CA LEU A 204 -1.91 17.04 2.14
C LEU A 204 -2.87 16.08 1.40
N ARG A 205 -3.73 16.61 0.52
CA ARG A 205 -4.73 15.85 -0.25
C ARG A 205 -4.21 14.58 -0.91
N PRO A 206 -3.03 14.56 -1.59
CA PRO A 206 -2.53 13.32 -2.19
C PRO A 206 -2.28 12.18 -1.20
N LEU A 207 -1.97 12.49 0.07
CA LEU A 207 -1.78 11.51 1.12
C LEU A 207 -3.12 10.95 1.61
N TYR A 208 -4.15 11.80 1.70
CA TYR A 208 -5.52 11.38 1.98
C TYR A 208 -6.07 10.46 0.89
N ASP A 209 -5.89 10.84 -0.38
CA ASP A 209 -6.37 10.05 -1.52
C ASP A 209 -5.72 8.65 -1.53
N ALA A 210 -4.41 8.55 -1.25
CA ALA A 210 -3.72 7.27 -1.13
C ALA A 210 -4.29 6.38 -0.01
N LEU A 211 -4.62 6.97 1.15
CA LEU A 211 -5.25 6.23 2.25
C LEU A 211 -6.68 5.79 1.92
N GLU A 212 -7.47 6.63 1.25
CA GLU A 212 -8.85 6.32 0.83
C GLU A 212 -8.91 5.16 -0.17
N GLU A 213 -7.85 4.94 -0.96
CA GLU A 213 -7.74 3.75 -1.83
C GLU A 213 -7.42 2.46 -1.06
N MET A 214 -6.79 2.58 0.12
CA MET A 214 -6.26 1.45 0.89
C MET A 214 -7.16 1.03 2.04
N LEU A 215 -7.96 1.95 2.57
CA LEU A 215 -8.82 1.74 3.73
C LEU A 215 -10.28 2.09 3.40
N PRO A 216 -11.26 1.34 3.94
CA PRO A 216 -12.65 1.74 3.88
C PRO A 216 -12.85 3.13 4.52
N ARG A 217 -13.66 3.98 3.89
CA ARG A 217 -13.88 5.38 4.31
C ARG A 217 -14.24 5.51 5.80
N GLU A 218 -15.15 4.68 6.30
CA GLU A 218 -15.57 4.72 7.70
C GLU A 218 -14.43 4.34 8.68
N LEU A 219 -13.64 3.33 8.31
CA LEU A 219 -12.50 2.90 9.11
C LEU A 219 -11.39 3.95 9.12
N LEU A 220 -11.08 4.52 7.96
CA LEU A 220 -10.11 5.61 7.84
C LEU A 220 -10.53 6.80 8.70
N ARG A 221 -11.79 7.23 8.61
CA ARG A 221 -12.33 8.31 9.43
C ARG A 221 -12.14 8.02 10.93
N LYS A 222 -12.50 6.83 11.38
CA LYS A 222 -12.31 6.40 12.77
C LYS A 222 -10.84 6.45 13.20
N TYR A 223 -9.93 5.94 12.38
CA TYR A 223 -8.49 5.97 12.68
C TYR A 223 -7.92 7.39 12.74
N MET A 224 -8.40 8.29 11.88
CA MET A 224 -8.02 9.71 11.92
C MET A 224 -8.54 10.38 13.20
N GLU A 225 -9.82 10.18 13.54
CA GLU A 225 -10.44 10.74 14.77
C GLU A 225 -9.76 10.24 16.05
N GLN A 226 -9.31 8.98 16.06
CA GLN A 226 -8.57 8.38 17.18
C GLN A 226 -7.07 8.72 17.20
N GLY A 227 -6.55 9.40 16.16
CA GLY A 227 -5.12 9.69 16.02
C GLY A 227 -4.25 8.44 15.80
N VAL A 228 -4.83 7.35 15.32
CA VAL A 228 -4.12 6.14 14.85
C VAL A 228 -3.42 6.44 13.53
N ILE A 229 -4.08 7.19 12.65
CA ILE A 229 -3.48 7.73 11.43
C ILE A 229 -3.50 9.25 11.56
N GLU A 230 -2.35 9.88 11.32
CA GLU A 230 -2.20 11.33 11.35
C GLU A 230 -1.61 11.79 10.01
N VAL A 231 -2.28 12.73 9.34
CA VAL A 231 -1.75 13.42 8.14
C VAL A 231 -1.51 14.87 8.55
N ILE A 232 -0.25 15.29 8.63
CA ILE A 232 0.12 16.55 9.27
C ILE A 232 1.22 17.31 8.51
N PRO A 233 1.31 18.64 8.67
CA PRO A 233 2.47 19.39 8.21
C PRO A 233 3.73 18.99 9.00
N LEU A 234 4.89 18.98 8.35
CA LEU A 234 6.16 18.60 8.99
C LEU A 234 6.48 19.40 10.27
N ALA A 235 6.06 20.67 10.34
CA ALA A 235 6.27 21.52 11.52
C ALA A 235 5.66 20.95 12.81
N TYR A 236 4.58 20.15 12.70
CA TYR A 236 3.87 19.55 13.84
C TYR A 236 4.62 18.35 14.43
N MET A 237 5.74 17.94 13.82
CA MET A 237 6.60 16.88 14.33
C MET A 237 7.52 17.35 15.47
N ARG A 238 7.65 18.67 15.68
CA ARG A 238 8.54 19.24 16.68
C ARG A 238 8.15 18.78 18.10
N GLY A 239 9.15 18.33 18.85
CA GLY A 239 8.95 17.90 20.25
C GLY A 239 8.28 16.54 20.43
N ARG A 240 8.00 15.81 19.34
CA ARG A 240 7.41 14.46 19.42
C ARG A 240 8.48 13.39 19.54
N THR A 241 8.10 12.26 20.12
CA THR A 241 8.83 10.99 19.98
C THR A 241 7.82 9.96 19.50
N LEU A 242 8.10 9.32 18.38
CA LEU A 242 7.17 8.41 17.71
C LEU A 242 7.61 6.98 17.94
N ASN A 243 7.04 6.34 18.97
CA ASN A 243 7.26 4.93 19.29
C ASN A 243 6.18 4.06 18.65
N ASN A 244 6.53 2.83 18.25
CA ASN A 244 5.62 1.86 17.63
C ASN A 244 4.84 2.48 16.44
N ALA A 245 5.53 3.25 15.60
CA ALA A 245 4.92 4.05 14.54
C ALA A 245 5.57 3.83 13.19
N PHE A 246 4.77 3.84 12.13
CA PHE A 246 5.24 3.93 10.76
C PHE A 246 5.12 5.38 10.30
N VAL A 247 6.26 6.02 10.03
CA VAL A 247 6.34 7.44 9.72
C VAL A 247 6.73 7.64 8.26
N ILE A 248 6.02 8.49 7.54
CA ILE A 248 6.34 8.80 6.14
C ILE A 248 6.57 10.30 6.02
N LEU A 249 7.72 10.70 5.48
CA LEU A 249 7.96 12.07 5.04
C LEU A 249 7.88 12.11 3.52
N ASP A 250 6.83 12.74 2.99
CA ASP A 250 6.63 12.89 1.56
C ASP A 250 7.09 14.27 1.06
N GLU A 251 7.45 14.37 -0.21
CA GLU A 251 8.13 15.52 -0.81
C GLU A 251 9.32 16.04 0.02
N ALA A 252 10.15 15.12 0.50
CA ALA A 252 11.26 15.43 1.40
C ALA A 252 12.30 16.37 0.79
N GLN A 253 12.35 16.52 -0.54
CA GLN A 253 13.22 17.48 -1.21
C GLN A 253 12.92 18.94 -0.82
N ASN A 254 11.69 19.17 -0.34
CA ASN A 254 11.18 20.45 0.12
C ASN A 254 11.36 20.67 1.64
N ALA A 255 12.01 19.72 2.34
CA ALA A 255 12.43 19.91 3.71
C ALA A 255 13.83 20.55 3.76
N THR A 256 14.00 21.57 4.60
CA THR A 256 15.33 22.11 4.92
C THR A 256 16.18 21.10 5.70
N SER A 257 17.51 21.27 5.70
CA SER A 257 18.44 20.53 6.55
C SER A 257 18.01 20.42 8.01
N LEU A 258 17.57 21.54 8.60
CA LEU A 258 17.11 21.58 9.99
C LEU A 258 15.83 20.75 10.19
N GLN A 259 14.88 20.84 9.26
CA GLN A 259 13.64 20.06 9.31
C GLN A 259 13.89 18.57 9.12
N MET A 260 14.81 18.19 8.22
CA MET A 260 15.20 16.80 8.01
C MET A 260 15.86 16.21 9.27
N LYS A 261 16.82 16.92 9.88
CA LYS A 261 17.41 16.52 11.17
C LYS A 261 16.36 16.44 12.28
N MET A 262 15.43 17.39 12.32
CA MET A 262 14.32 17.37 13.27
C MET A 262 13.49 16.10 13.08
N PHE A 263 13.08 15.78 11.85
CA PHE A 263 12.29 14.59 11.52
C PHE A 263 12.99 13.28 11.93
N LEU A 264 14.24 13.08 11.47
CA LEU A 264 15.01 11.87 11.72
C LEU A 264 15.18 11.60 13.22
N THR A 265 15.33 12.65 14.03
CA THR A 265 15.48 12.53 15.49
C THR A 265 14.17 12.37 16.25
N ARG A 266 13.01 12.28 15.58
CA ARG A 266 11.72 11.97 16.24
C ARG A 266 11.44 10.46 16.27
N LEU A 267 12.19 9.65 15.52
CA LEU A 267 11.96 8.21 15.45
C LEU A 267 12.28 7.56 16.80
N GLY A 268 11.28 6.89 17.37
CA GLY A 268 11.37 6.19 18.64
C GLY A 268 11.54 4.68 18.47
N VAL A 269 11.39 3.94 19.57
CA VAL A 269 11.55 2.48 19.57
C VAL A 269 10.46 1.79 18.75
N ASN A 270 10.82 0.68 18.10
CA ASN A 270 9.93 -0.13 17.25
C ASN A 270 9.21 0.69 16.16
N SER A 271 9.88 1.70 15.62
CA SER A 271 9.32 2.57 14.59
C SER A 271 10.12 2.48 13.30
N LYS A 272 9.43 2.67 12.18
CA LYS A 272 10.02 2.72 10.85
C LYS A 272 9.73 4.05 10.19
N ALA A 273 10.66 4.54 9.38
CA ALA A 273 10.51 5.76 8.60
C ALA A 273 10.77 5.54 7.11
N VAL A 274 9.91 6.08 6.26
CA VAL A 274 10.14 6.17 4.82
C VAL A 274 10.16 7.63 4.40
N ILE A 275 11.25 8.06 3.79
CA ILE A 275 11.46 9.44 3.34
C ILE A 275 11.46 9.43 1.82
N ASN A 276 10.40 9.97 1.23
CA ASN A 276 10.20 10.00 -0.22
C ASN A 276 10.50 11.39 -0.76
N GLY A 277 11.23 11.47 -1.87
CA GLY A 277 11.40 12.75 -2.56
C GLY A 277 11.94 12.63 -3.98
N ASP A 278 12.04 13.78 -4.63
CA ASP A 278 12.59 13.95 -5.97
C ASP A 278 13.55 15.13 -6.00
N ILE A 279 14.85 14.86 -6.08
CA ILE A 279 15.89 15.91 -6.10
C ILE A 279 15.81 16.84 -7.33
N THR A 280 15.03 16.48 -8.35
CA THR A 280 14.80 17.33 -9.52
C THR A 280 13.63 18.31 -9.36
N GLN A 281 12.85 18.20 -8.28
CA GLN A 281 11.66 19.01 -8.00
C GLN A 281 11.80 19.75 -6.66
N ILE A 282 12.94 20.42 -6.46
CA ILE A 282 13.20 21.20 -5.25
C ILE A 282 12.56 22.58 -5.40
N ASP A 283 11.56 22.86 -4.59
CA ASP A 283 10.82 24.14 -4.56
C ASP A 283 11.41 25.13 -3.53
N LEU A 284 12.56 24.78 -2.91
CA LEU A 284 13.25 25.67 -1.99
C LEU A 284 13.97 26.80 -2.75
N PRO A 285 14.04 28.03 -2.19
CA PRO A 285 14.74 29.15 -2.82
C PRO A 285 16.21 28.85 -3.19
N GLU A 286 16.86 27.99 -2.39
CA GLU A 286 18.20 27.49 -2.66
C GLU A 286 18.19 25.96 -2.59
N VAL A 287 18.54 25.32 -3.70
CA VAL A 287 18.64 23.86 -3.85
C VAL A 287 19.55 23.23 -2.79
N ALA A 288 20.68 23.89 -2.48
CA ALA A 288 21.66 23.42 -1.50
C ALA A 288 21.11 23.35 -0.07
N ARG A 289 19.96 23.96 0.23
CA ARG A 289 19.30 23.88 1.54
C ARG A 289 18.42 22.65 1.70
N SER A 290 18.22 21.87 0.63
CA SER A 290 17.42 20.66 0.69
C SER A 290 18.08 19.63 1.60
N GLY A 291 17.40 19.32 2.70
CA GLY A 291 17.84 18.30 3.64
C GLY A 291 17.91 16.92 2.99
N LEU A 292 17.09 16.64 1.97
CA LEU A 292 17.16 15.38 1.21
C LEU A 292 18.48 15.24 0.42
N VAL A 293 19.00 16.33 -0.14
CA VAL A 293 20.28 16.33 -0.85
C VAL A 293 21.42 16.11 0.14
N GLU A 294 21.39 16.83 1.27
CA GLU A 294 22.44 16.80 2.29
C GLU A 294 22.54 15.43 3.00
N VAL A 295 21.41 14.81 3.37
CA VAL A 295 21.44 13.54 4.12
C VAL A 295 22.04 12.38 3.36
N GLN A 296 22.10 12.44 2.02
CA GLN A 296 22.74 11.39 1.22
C GLN A 296 24.23 11.25 1.52
N SER A 297 24.92 12.36 1.80
CA SER A 297 26.33 12.32 2.20
C SER A 297 26.50 12.08 3.70
N ILE A 298 25.66 12.74 4.52
CA ILE A 298 25.76 12.66 5.99
C ILE A 298 25.45 11.25 6.52
N LEU A 299 24.41 10.59 6.00
CA LEU A 299 23.93 9.30 6.51
C LEU A 299 24.53 8.12 5.75
N LYS A 300 25.53 8.36 4.91
CA LYS A 300 26.20 7.31 4.15
C LYS A 300 26.90 6.35 5.13
N GLY A 301 26.50 5.07 5.10
CA GLY A 301 27.11 4.01 5.91
C GLY A 301 26.56 3.89 7.33
N VAL A 302 25.49 4.62 7.69
CA VAL A 302 24.79 4.41 8.95
C VAL A 302 23.96 3.12 8.87
N GLU A 303 24.19 2.20 9.79
CA GLU A 303 23.44 0.94 9.89
C GLU A 303 21.95 1.21 10.15
N GLY A 304 21.08 0.41 9.55
CA GLY A 304 19.62 0.59 9.64
C GLY A 304 19.05 1.71 8.74
N ILE A 305 19.90 2.39 7.96
CA ILE A 305 19.47 3.39 6.95
C ILE A 305 19.81 2.91 5.54
N ARG A 306 18.80 2.86 4.67
CA ARG A 306 18.97 2.46 3.26
C ARG A 306 18.50 3.53 2.29
N PHE A 307 19.31 3.81 1.28
CA PHE A 307 18.94 4.64 0.15
C PHE A 307 18.50 3.77 -1.03
N VAL A 308 17.36 4.11 -1.64
CA VAL A 308 16.83 3.49 -2.86
C VAL A 308 16.63 4.58 -3.91
N TYR A 309 17.23 4.39 -5.07
CA TYR A 309 17.14 5.32 -6.20
C TYR A 309 16.26 4.71 -7.29
N LEU A 310 15.26 5.47 -7.72
CA LEU A 310 14.37 5.11 -8.82
C LEU A 310 14.63 6.04 -10.00
N ASP A 311 14.37 5.54 -11.20
CA ASP A 311 14.54 6.31 -12.43
C ASP A 311 13.25 6.31 -13.29
N ARG A 312 13.36 6.81 -14.53
CA ARG A 312 12.20 6.90 -15.44
C ARG A 312 11.64 5.52 -15.83
N SER A 313 12.42 4.45 -15.75
CA SER A 313 11.97 3.08 -16.02
C SER A 313 11.03 2.55 -14.93
N ASP A 314 11.05 3.14 -13.73
CA ASP A 314 10.16 2.80 -12.62
C ASP A 314 8.80 3.53 -12.70
N VAL A 315 8.60 4.42 -13.68
CA VAL A 315 7.37 5.20 -13.82
C VAL A 315 6.24 4.32 -14.37
N VAL A 316 5.22 4.11 -13.55
CA VAL A 316 4.04 3.34 -13.92
C VAL A 316 2.87 4.29 -14.10
N ARG A 317 2.64 4.71 -15.35
CA ARG A 317 1.51 5.55 -15.74
C ARG A 317 0.72 4.90 -16.86
N HIS A 318 -0.52 5.34 -17.02
CA HIS A 318 -1.35 4.96 -18.15
C HIS A 318 -0.64 5.29 -19.48
N ARG A 319 -0.77 4.41 -20.49
CA ARG A 319 -0.07 4.55 -21.79
C ARG A 319 -0.21 5.95 -22.38
N LEU A 320 -1.43 6.47 -22.43
CA LEU A 320 -1.71 7.82 -22.95
C LEU A 320 -0.98 8.93 -22.18
N VAL A 321 -0.88 8.83 -20.85
CA VAL A 321 -0.17 9.84 -20.05
C VAL A 321 1.32 9.82 -20.38
N ARG A 322 1.89 8.63 -20.60
CA ARG A 322 3.27 8.48 -21.06
C ARG A 322 3.47 9.08 -22.45
N ASP A 323 2.54 8.83 -23.38
CA ASP A 323 2.60 9.36 -24.74
C ASP A 323 2.53 10.91 -24.74
N ILE A 324 1.68 11.49 -23.89
CA ILE A 324 1.59 12.95 -23.68
C ILE A 324 2.91 13.51 -23.13
N ILE A 325 3.47 12.89 -22.09
CA ILE A 325 4.76 13.33 -21.52
C ILE A 325 5.86 13.30 -22.58
N HIS A 326 5.92 12.24 -23.40
CA HIS A 326 6.89 12.15 -24.50
C HIS A 326 6.70 13.26 -25.54
N ALA A 327 5.46 13.62 -25.88
CA ALA A 327 5.19 14.71 -26.81
C ALA A 327 5.73 16.06 -26.29
N TYR A 328 5.51 16.38 -25.00
CA TYR A 328 6.04 17.59 -24.37
C TYR A 328 7.58 17.57 -24.23
N ASP A 329 8.17 16.43 -23.85
CA ASP A 329 9.63 16.28 -23.76
C ASP A 329 10.29 16.48 -25.14
N ASN A 330 9.67 15.97 -26.21
CA ASN A 330 10.17 16.15 -27.58
C ASN A 330 10.05 17.60 -28.05
N PHE A 331 8.94 18.27 -27.73
CA PHE A 331 8.76 19.69 -28.04
C PHE A 331 9.82 20.57 -27.36
N LYS A 332 10.04 20.39 -26.04
CA LYS A 332 11.08 21.12 -25.30
C LYS A 332 12.50 20.89 -25.84
N ARG A 333 12.79 19.67 -26.31
CA ARG A 333 14.10 19.35 -26.94
C ARG A 333 14.29 20.00 -28.30
N GLN A 334 13.20 20.35 -28.99
CA GLN A 334 13.24 21.08 -30.25
C GLN A 334 13.43 22.59 -30.00
N GLU A 335 12.74 23.17 -29.01
CA GLU A 335 12.95 24.58 -28.62
C GLU A 335 14.35 24.85 -28.04
N GLY A 336 14.94 23.90 -27.30
CA GLY A 336 16.31 24.05 -26.77
C GLY A 336 17.43 23.87 -27.80
N LYS A 337 17.10 23.72 -29.09
CA LYS A 337 18.05 23.58 -30.21
C LYS A 337 18.01 24.77 -31.19
N GLU A 338 17.13 25.74 -30.97
CA GLU A 338 17.14 27.06 -31.64
C GLU A 338 17.84 28.10 -30.77
#